data_AF-A0A3P7I148-F1
#
_entry.id   AF-A0A3P7I148-F1
#
_cell.length_a   1.000
_cell.length_b   1.000
_cell.length_c   1.000
_cell.angle_alpha   90.00
_cell.angle_beta   90.00
_cell.angle_gamma   90.00
#
_symmetry.space_group_name_H-M   'P 1'
#
loop_
_entity.id
_entity.type
_entity.pdbx_description
1 polymer ?
#
loop_
_entity_poly.entity_id
_entity_poly.type
_entity_poly.pdbx_seq_one_letter_code
_entity_poly.pdbx_strand_id
1 'polypeptide(L)'
;MLYPREDKEHRQLMYACRNCDHKQIADNPCIYVNKLVHEVDELTQICADVVHDPTLPKTEDHPCPKCGGNQAVFFQAQTRRAEVEL
;
A
#
# COMPACT_ATOMS: atom_id res chain seq x y z
N MET A 1 -16.33 -8.02 11.65
CA MET A 1 -16.09 -8.23 10.21
C MET A 1 -17.43 -8.41 9.53
N LEU A 2 -17.73 -7.62 8.50
CA LEU A 2 -18.97 -7.77 7.73
C LEU A 2 -18.74 -8.70 6.54
N TYR A 3 -19.79 -9.40 6.12
CA TYR A 3 -19.74 -10.37 5.04
C TYR A 3 -20.63 -9.90 3.88
N PRO A 4 -20.21 -10.14 2.62
CA PRO A 4 -21.00 -9.78 1.46
C PRO A 4 -22.29 -10.61 1.41
N ARG A 5 -23.40 -9.94 1.12
CA ARG A 5 -24.75 -10.49 1.00
C ARG A 5 -25.48 -9.77 -0.13
N GLU A 6 -26.16 -10.52 -0.98
CA GLU A 6 -27.02 -9.97 -2.04
C GLU A 6 -28.37 -9.52 -1.47
N ASP A 7 -28.80 -8.31 -1.82
CA ASP A 7 -30.20 -7.88 -1.79
C ASP A 7 -30.86 -8.24 -3.12
N LYS A 8 -31.75 -9.23 -3.13
CA LYS A 8 -32.40 -9.74 -4.35
C LYS A 8 -33.47 -8.81 -4.91
N GLU A 9 -34.10 -8.00 -4.05
CA GLU A 9 -35.18 -7.09 -4.47
C GLU A 9 -34.61 -5.92 -5.25
N HIS A 10 -33.58 -5.28 -4.70
CA HIS A 10 -32.92 -4.13 -5.32
C HIS A 10 -31.74 -4.51 -6.22
N ARG A 11 -31.33 -5.79 -6.23
CA ARG A 11 -30.16 -6.31 -6.96
C ARG A 11 -28.87 -5.56 -6.57
N GLN A 12 -28.67 -5.36 -5.28
CA GLN A 12 -27.55 -4.60 -4.74
C GLN A 12 -26.69 -5.46 -3.81
N LEU A 13 -25.38 -5.16 -3.78
CA LEU A 13 -24.46 -5.75 -2.84
C LEU A 13 -24.57 -5.04 -1.47
N MET A 14 -24.74 -5.83 -0.42
CA MET A 14 -24.70 -5.37 0.96
C MET A 14 -23.61 -6.08 1.76
N TYR A 15 -23.13 -5.41 2.81
CA TYR A 15 -22.33 -6.00 3.86
C TYR A 15 -23.18 -6.21 5.11
N ALA A 16 -23.17 -7.43 5.65
CA ALA A 16 -23.98 -7.81 6.82
C ALA A 16 -23.11 -8.42 7.94
N CYS A 17 -23.44 -8.11 9.19
CA CYS A 17 -22.84 -8.76 10.34
C CYS A 17 -23.38 -10.19 10.51
N ARG A 18 -22.58 -11.12 11.04
CA ARG A 18 -23.04 -12.47 11.41
C ARG A 18 -23.61 -12.53 12.83
N ASN A 19 -23.25 -11.60 13.69
CA ASN A 19 -23.54 -11.63 15.12
C ASN A 19 -24.71 -10.71 15.51
N CYS A 20 -25.16 -9.84 14.61
CA CYS A 20 -26.27 -8.92 14.84
C CYS A 20 -26.95 -8.54 13.51
N ASP A 21 -28.03 -7.75 13.59
CA ASP A 21 -28.85 -7.35 12.43
C ASP A 21 -28.28 -6.18 11.61
N HIS A 22 -27.06 -5.73 11.91
CA HIS A 22 -26.43 -4.64 11.19
C HIS A 22 -26.14 -4.99 9.73
N LYS A 23 -26.57 -4.11 8.81
CA LYS A 23 -26.41 -4.21 7.35
C LYS A 23 -26.11 -2.84 6.78
N GLN A 24 -25.31 -2.78 5.72
CA GLN A 24 -24.98 -1.56 4.98
C GLN A 24 -24.83 -1.86 3.48
N ILE A 25 -25.10 -0.87 2.63
CA ILE A 25 -24.89 -0.96 1.18
C ILE A 25 -23.37 -0.90 0.90
N ALA A 26 -22.90 -1.66 -0.08
CA ALA A 26 -21.49 -1.65 -0.47
C ALA A 26 -21.21 -0.51 -1.47
N ASP A 27 -20.20 0.32 -1.17
CA ASP A 27 -19.74 1.37 -2.09
C ASP A 27 -18.97 0.81 -3.29
N ASN A 28 -18.27 -0.32 -3.09
CA ASN A 28 -17.49 -1.00 -4.12
C ASN A 28 -18.06 -2.41 -4.38
N PRO A 29 -18.39 -2.78 -5.63
CA PRO A 29 -18.87 -4.11 -5.96
C PRO A 29 -17.80 -5.21 -5.87
N CYS A 30 -16.52 -4.84 -5.76
CA CYS A 30 -15.42 -5.80 -5.72
C CYS A 30 -15.28 -6.47 -4.34
N ILE A 31 -15.58 -7.76 -4.27
CA ILE A 31 -15.50 -8.56 -3.03
C ILE A 31 -14.10 -9.07 -2.74
N TYR A 32 -13.38 -9.46 -3.79
CA TYR A 32 -12.11 -10.13 -3.66
C TYR A 32 -11.23 -9.80 -4.86
N VAL A 33 -9.97 -9.49 -4.56
CA VAL A 33 -8.91 -9.30 -5.55
C VAL A 33 -7.74 -10.18 -5.17
N ASN A 34 -7.31 -11.03 -6.10
CA ASN A 34 -6.05 -11.75 -5.97
C ASN A 34 -4.98 -11.02 -6.78
N LYS A 35 -4.10 -10.27 -6.11
CA LYS A 35 -2.95 -9.61 -6.76
C LYS A 35 -1.79 -10.60 -6.84
N LEU A 36 -1.66 -11.27 -7.99
CA LEU A 36 -0.63 -12.29 -8.25
C LEU A 36 0.78 -11.69 -8.28
N VAL A 37 0.91 -10.56 -8.95
CA VAL A 37 2.13 -9.74 -8.92
C VAL A 37 1.87 -8.61 -7.93
N HIS A 38 2.76 -8.49 -6.96
CA HIS A 38 2.68 -7.42 -5.98
C HIS A 38 3.65 -6.33 -6.41
N GLU A 39 3.17 -5.41 -7.24
CA GLU A 39 3.83 -4.12 -7.42
C GLU A 39 3.65 -3.35 -6.11
N VAL A 40 4.62 -3.51 -5.21
CA VAL A 40 4.74 -2.65 -4.04
C VAL A 40 5.35 -1.37 -4.54
N ASP A 41 4.67 -0.25 -4.33
CA ASP A 41 5.34 1.03 -4.40
C ASP A 41 6.31 1.09 -3.21
N GLU A 42 7.59 0.80 -3.47
CA GLU A 42 8.63 0.76 -2.43
C GLU A 42 8.69 2.06 -1.65
N LEU A 43 8.35 3.19 -2.30
CA LEU A 43 8.32 4.51 -1.66
C LEU A 43 7.30 4.58 -0.52
N THR A 44 6.19 3.83 -0.59
CA THR A 44 5.18 3.80 0.48
C THR A 44 5.68 3.14 1.75
N GLN A 45 6.74 2.34 1.67
CA GLN A 45 7.34 1.64 2.81
C GLN A 45 8.51 2.39 3.43
N ILE A 46 8.99 3.47 2.79
CA ILE A 46 10.11 4.25 3.27
C ILE A 46 9.65 5.15 4.42
N CYS A 47 10.21 4.94 5.61
CA CYS A 47 10.05 5.88 6.72
C CYS A 47 10.88 7.14 6.44
N ALA A 48 10.30 8.34 6.59
CA ALA A 48 11.02 9.59 6.38
C ALA A 48 12.21 9.78 7.35
N ASP A 49 12.16 9.13 8.52
CA ASP A 49 13.20 9.24 9.56
C ASP A 49 14.54 8.61 9.16
N VAL A 50 14.60 7.85 8.04
CA VAL A 50 15.84 7.28 7.50
C VAL A 50 16.91 8.33 7.20
N VAL A 51 16.51 9.60 6.99
CA VAL A 51 17.46 10.71 6.75
C VAL A 51 18.39 10.98 7.94
N HIS A 52 17.99 10.57 9.15
CA HIS A 52 18.74 10.77 10.39
C HIS A 52 19.66 9.59 10.72
N ASP A 53 19.61 8.49 9.98
CA ASP A 53 20.47 7.34 10.21
C ASP A 53 21.92 7.67 9.80
N PRO A 54 22.87 7.69 10.75
CA PRO A 54 24.27 8.00 10.45
C PRO A 54 24.98 6.87 9.69
N THR A 55 24.39 5.69 9.58
CA THR A 55 24.97 4.53 8.89
C THR A 55 24.66 4.52 7.39
N LEU A 56 23.70 5.32 6.93
CA LEU A 56 23.33 5.42 5.52
C LEU A 56 24.20 6.43 4.76
N PRO A 57 24.58 6.12 3.50
CA PRO A 57 25.40 7.00 2.70
C PRO A 57 24.60 8.23 2.22
N LYS A 58 25.33 9.35 2.06
CA LYS A 58 24.79 10.64 1.60
C LYS A 58 25.46 11.04 0.30
N THR A 59 24.72 11.67 -0.60
CA THR A 59 25.22 12.23 -1.86
C THR A 59 24.76 13.68 -2.01
N GLU A 60 25.55 14.48 -2.73
CA GLU A 60 25.22 15.86 -3.14
C GLU A 60 24.94 15.98 -4.65
N ASP A 61 25.10 14.89 -5.40
CA ASP A 61 25.04 14.87 -6.86
C ASP A 61 23.60 14.85 -7.41
N HIS A 62 22.62 14.57 -6.54
CA HIS A 62 21.23 14.39 -6.91
C HIS A 62 20.32 15.42 -6.19
N PRO A 63 20.07 16.59 -6.82
CA PRO A 63 19.23 17.61 -6.23
C PRO A 63 17.76 17.17 -6.15
N CYS A 64 17.10 17.51 -5.05
CA CYS A 64 15.70 17.17 -4.83
C CYS A 64 14.79 17.90 -5.85
N PRO A 65 13.94 17.18 -6.61
CA PRO A 65 13.08 17.79 -7.62
C PRO A 65 11.97 18.69 -7.06
N LYS A 66 11.68 18.61 -5.74
CA LYS A 66 10.64 19.43 -5.09
C LYS A 66 11.17 20.74 -4.50
N CYS A 67 12.33 20.69 -3.83
CA CYS A 67 12.87 21.85 -3.10
C CYS A 67 14.25 22.33 -3.58
N GLY A 68 14.92 21.57 -4.46
CA GLY A 68 16.24 21.93 -4.99
C GLY A 68 17.41 21.74 -4.02
N GLY A 69 17.20 21.14 -2.84
CA GLY A 69 18.29 20.81 -1.92
C GLY A 69 19.21 19.73 -2.50
N ASN A 70 20.52 19.85 -2.28
CA ASN A 70 21.51 18.96 -2.90
C ASN A 70 21.75 17.67 -2.11
N GLN A 71 21.48 17.65 -0.80
CA GLN A 71 21.76 16.48 0.04
C GLN A 71 20.64 15.45 -0.04
N ALA A 72 20.99 14.22 -0.40
CA ALA A 72 20.09 13.08 -0.43
C ALA A 72 20.71 11.85 0.26
N VAL A 73 19.88 11.07 0.94
CA VAL A 73 20.24 9.74 1.45
C VAL A 73 19.76 8.70 0.43
N PHE A 74 20.59 7.69 0.16
CA PHE A 74 20.23 6.61 -0.76
C PHE A 74 20.51 5.25 -0.13
N PHE A 75 19.72 4.24 -0.51
CA PHE A 75 19.85 2.87 -0.05
C PHE A 75 19.15 1.94 -1.05
N GLN A 76 19.45 0.65 -0.98
CA GLN A 76 18.73 -0.38 -1.74
C GLN A 76 17.66 -1.00 -0.85
N ALA A 77 16.46 -1.22 -1.40
CA ALA A 77 15.37 -1.83 -0.67
C ALA A 77 15.72 -3.30 -0.33
N GLN A 78 15.60 -3.69 0.94
CA GLN A 78 15.84 -5.07 1.39
C GLN A 78 14.55 -5.92 1.29
N THR A 79 13.91 -5.95 0.11
CA THR A 79 12.77 -6.83 -0.09
C THR A 79 13.25 -8.19 -0.57
N ARG A 80 12.92 -9.27 0.15
CA ARG A 80 13.22 -10.66 -0.26
C ARG A 80 12.60 -11.07 -1.60
N ARG A 81 11.74 -10.22 -2.19
CA ARG A 81 11.14 -10.43 -3.50
C ARG A 81 12.01 -9.92 -4.64
N ALA A 82 12.88 -8.94 -4.39
CA ALA A 82 13.86 -8.49 -5.38
C ALA A 82 14.94 -9.55 -5.68
N GLU A 83 15.05 -10.60 -4.87
CA GLU A 83 15.99 -11.71 -5.05
C GLU A 83 15.52 -12.80 -6.03
N VAL A 84 14.29 -12.70 -6.58
CA VAL A 84 13.68 -13.74 -7.44
C VAL A 84 13.57 -13.28 -8.90
N GLU A 85 14.61 -12.65 -9.46
CA GLU A 85 14.74 -12.41 -10.91
C GLU A 85 16.20 -12.56 -11.41
N LEU A 86 16.96 -13.50 -10.84
CA LEU A 86 18.27 -13.93 -11.35
C LEU A 86 18.26 -15.39 -11.81
#